data_AF-I4FQA7-F1
#
_entry.id   AF-I4FQA7-F1
#
_cell.length_a   1.000
_cell.length_b   1.000
_cell.length_c   1.000
_cell.angle_alpha   90.00
_cell.angle_beta   90.00
_cell.angle_gamma   90.00
#
_symmetry.space_group_name_H-M   'P 1'
#
loop_
_entity.id
_entity.type
_entity.pdbx_description
1 polymer ?
#
loop_
_entity_poly.entity_id
_entity_poly.type
_entity_poly.pdbx_seq_one_letter_code
_entity_poly.pdbx_strand_id
1 'polypeptide(L)'
;MNLNRILQGVNQWLLQTPERSLDEAYHAALKIKEIEDKHFQGRKVAAEFSNYGSSTNSYFIAEVKGYLQKIKVRLTEFKASRSIVNTFGPNQPTINNGVITVTTDVCLKKLQFIDSIIGKYQDNYWQEDIQDVPKSIQNRNFEQETAKNKTSRNRSFLAAGSIEDEEIIKSNKSQKATEKPGVLPRSFVNTFNRIKQEIDPQAEESEEAVLKKFRNSRYKTAISLKFILLLIIVPLLTQQLTKTFLITPLVNKYFQQQEQFIFINQDLEEEAFSELRRFEEALHFRGMIGLAPKLSNEEIEGEITKKAAVLSEEFRQRGLNAIANIFADICSLIAFGFVVAFSRREIEIVKSFLDGILYNLSDSAKAFLIILFTDIFVGFHSPHGWEVILEGLSRHFGLPENRQFNFLFIATFPVILDTVLKYWIFRYLNRISPSAVATYRNMNE
;
A
#
# COMPACT_ATOMS: atom_id res chain seq x y z
N MET A 1 24.86 5.96 13.56
CA MET A 1 24.24 7.18 12.99
C MET A 1 23.06 7.55 13.86
N ASN A 2 23.09 8.72 14.52
CA ASN A 2 22.12 9.05 15.59
C ASN A 2 20.74 9.42 15.00
N LEU A 3 19.76 8.51 15.10
CA LEU A 3 18.37 8.71 14.66
C LEU A 3 17.75 9.99 15.24
N ASN A 4 18.09 10.34 16.48
CA ASN A 4 17.59 11.55 17.13
C ASN A 4 18.06 12.84 16.45
N ARG A 5 19.25 12.85 15.84
CA ARG A 5 19.75 14.02 15.10
C ARG A 5 19.05 14.18 13.75
N ILE A 6 18.66 13.06 13.13
CA ILE A 6 17.86 13.03 11.89
C ILE A 6 16.44 13.47 12.19
N LEU A 7 15.81 12.95 13.25
CA LEU A 7 14.47 13.34 13.69
C LEU A 7 14.40 14.82 14.11
N GLN A 8 15.41 15.33 14.81
CA GLN A 8 15.50 16.76 15.12
C GLN A 8 15.68 17.62 13.86
N GLY A 9 16.50 17.19 12.90
CA GLY A 9 16.65 17.86 11.61
C GLY A 9 15.37 17.86 10.77
N VAL A 10 14.63 16.75 10.77
CA VAL A 10 13.32 16.64 10.09
C VAL A 10 12.27 17.51 10.78
N ASN A 11 12.26 17.57 12.11
CA ASN A 11 11.33 18.42 12.87
C ASN A 11 11.62 19.92 12.64
N GLN A 12 12.90 20.32 12.64
CA GLN A 12 13.30 21.70 12.32
C GLN A 12 13.00 22.07 10.85
N TRP A 13 13.21 21.15 9.91
CA TRP A 13 12.87 21.33 8.50
C TRP A 13 11.36 21.52 8.30
N LEU A 14 10.55 20.71 8.97
CA LEU A 14 9.08 20.78 8.91
C LEU A 14 8.54 22.10 9.49
N LEU A 15 9.14 22.59 10.58
CA LEU A 15 8.75 23.86 11.24
C LEU A 15 9.11 25.11 10.43
N GLN A 16 10.15 25.07 9.59
CA GLN A 16 10.57 26.20 8.73
C GLN A 16 9.89 26.22 7.34
N THR A 17 9.14 25.18 6.98
CA THR A 17 8.48 25.04 5.67
C THR A 17 7.41 26.11 5.39
N PRO A 18 6.61 26.61 6.38
CA PRO A 18 5.60 27.64 6.11
C PRO A 18 6.18 28.98 5.67
N GLU A 19 7.16 29.54 6.40
CA GLU A 19 7.71 30.86 6.07
C GLU A 19 8.44 30.84 4.71
N ARG A 20 9.20 29.77 4.46
CA ARG A 20 9.89 29.58 3.17
C ARG A 20 8.94 29.48 1.98
N SER A 21 7.87 28.69 2.10
CA SER A 21 6.91 28.52 1.00
C SER A 21 6.15 29.84 0.71
N LEU A 22 5.85 30.63 1.74
CA LEU A 22 5.27 31.97 1.57
C LEU A 22 6.25 32.95 0.89
N ASP A 23 7.52 32.93 1.28
CA ASP A 23 8.56 33.78 0.68
C ASP A 23 8.81 33.43 -0.79
N GLU A 24 8.84 32.15 -1.12
CA GLU A 24 8.98 31.69 -2.51
C GLU A 24 7.75 32.07 -3.37
N ALA A 25 6.55 32.04 -2.80
CA ALA A 25 5.34 32.54 -3.47
C ALA A 25 5.39 34.06 -3.67
N TYR A 26 5.86 34.81 -2.66
CA TYR A 26 6.02 36.26 -2.73
C TYR A 26 7.05 36.67 -3.79
N HIS A 27 8.19 35.97 -3.89
CA HIS A 27 9.19 36.21 -4.93
C HIS A 27 8.66 35.92 -6.34
N ALA A 28 7.85 34.87 -6.52
CA ALA A 28 7.21 34.61 -7.80
C ALA A 28 6.20 35.72 -8.16
N ALA A 29 5.46 36.26 -7.18
CA ALA A 29 4.58 37.41 -7.40
C ALA A 29 5.35 38.69 -7.76
N LEU A 30 6.52 38.93 -7.13
CA LEU A 30 7.40 40.03 -7.50
C LEU A 30 7.94 39.89 -8.93
N LYS A 31 8.22 38.66 -9.38
CA LYS A 31 8.66 38.41 -10.76
C LYS A 31 7.57 38.72 -11.78
N ILE A 32 6.32 38.38 -11.48
CA ILE A 32 5.18 38.78 -12.31
C ILE A 32 5.08 40.31 -12.36
N LYS A 33 5.15 40.98 -11.21
CA LYS A 33 5.12 42.44 -11.14
C LYS A 33 6.26 43.11 -11.91
N GLU A 34 7.46 42.53 -11.85
CA GLU A 34 8.62 43.01 -12.63
C GLU A 34 8.38 42.93 -14.14
N ILE A 35 7.74 41.86 -14.62
CA ILE A 35 7.35 41.70 -16.02
C ILE A 35 6.26 42.73 -16.38
N GLU A 36 5.25 42.90 -15.53
CA GLU A 36 4.19 43.90 -15.72
C GLU A 36 4.78 45.31 -15.87
N ASP A 37 5.65 45.71 -14.95
CA ASP A 37 6.21 47.07 -14.89
C ASP A 37 7.17 47.35 -16.07
N LYS A 38 8.01 46.38 -16.44
CA LYS A 38 9.01 46.56 -17.50
C LYS A 38 8.45 46.45 -18.92
N HIS A 39 7.50 45.54 -19.15
CA HIS A 39 7.06 45.17 -20.49
C HIS A 39 5.60 45.54 -20.80
N PHE A 40 4.78 45.79 -19.78
CA PHE A 40 3.33 46.01 -19.93
C PHE A 40 2.84 47.27 -19.18
N GLN A 41 3.75 48.18 -18.82
CA GLN A 41 3.43 49.47 -18.17
C GLN A 41 2.61 49.32 -16.87
N GLY A 42 2.85 48.25 -16.11
CA GLY A 42 2.15 47.93 -14.86
C GLY A 42 0.75 47.31 -15.05
N ARG A 43 0.35 47.02 -16.29
CA ARG A 43 -0.91 46.35 -16.63
C ARG A 43 -0.71 44.83 -16.74
N LYS A 44 -1.83 44.09 -16.72
CA LYS A 44 -1.81 42.63 -16.85
C LYS A 44 -1.12 42.21 -18.14
N VAL A 45 -0.38 41.10 -18.08
CA VAL A 45 0.29 40.51 -19.25
C VAL A 45 -0.78 39.92 -20.18
N ALA A 46 -1.16 40.69 -21.19
CA ALA A 46 -2.09 40.30 -22.25
C ALA A 46 -1.69 40.96 -23.58
N ALA A 47 -2.06 40.33 -24.69
CA ALA A 47 -1.76 40.79 -26.05
C ALA A 47 -2.22 42.24 -26.30
N GLU A 48 -3.34 42.61 -25.68
CA GLU A 48 -4.00 43.91 -25.79
C GLU A 48 -3.18 45.10 -25.26
N PHE A 49 -2.19 44.84 -24.39
CA PHE A 49 -1.41 45.88 -23.72
C PHE A 49 0.07 45.88 -24.12
N SER A 50 0.45 45.10 -25.15
CA SER A 50 1.84 44.95 -25.58
C SER A 50 2.08 45.53 -26.98
N ASN A 51 3.23 46.19 -27.17
CA ASN A 51 3.71 46.63 -28.49
C ASN A 51 4.59 45.58 -29.17
N TYR A 52 4.58 44.33 -28.68
CA TYR A 52 5.46 43.26 -29.12
C TYR A 52 4.76 42.31 -30.10
N GLY A 53 5.53 41.61 -30.93
CA GLY A 53 5.01 40.61 -31.87
C GLY A 53 4.39 39.39 -31.17
N SER A 54 3.54 38.65 -31.89
CA SER A 54 2.77 37.50 -31.37
C SER A 54 3.65 36.46 -30.64
N SER A 55 4.82 36.11 -31.18
CA SER A 55 5.75 35.15 -30.56
C SER A 55 6.35 35.63 -29.24
N THR A 56 6.70 36.92 -29.14
CA THR A 56 7.26 37.53 -27.92
C THR A 56 6.18 37.65 -26.83
N ASN A 57 4.95 37.98 -27.21
CA ASN A 57 3.84 38.03 -26.27
C ASN A 57 3.50 36.63 -25.71
N SER A 58 3.52 35.58 -26.56
CA SER A 58 3.34 34.20 -26.12
C SER A 58 4.41 33.73 -25.13
N TYR A 59 5.66 34.19 -25.27
CA TYR A 59 6.72 33.91 -24.30
C TYR A 59 6.39 34.50 -22.92
N PHE A 60 6.01 35.78 -22.83
CA PHE A 60 5.66 36.42 -21.56
C PHE A 60 4.41 35.81 -20.92
N ILE A 61 3.41 35.45 -21.72
CA ILE A 61 2.21 34.74 -21.25
C ILE A 61 2.58 33.40 -20.63
N ALA A 62 3.46 32.62 -21.29
CA ALA A 62 3.92 31.34 -20.77
C ALA A 62 4.73 31.50 -19.47
N GLU A 63 5.57 32.53 -19.39
CA GLU A 63 6.40 32.82 -18.22
C GLU A 63 5.54 33.24 -17.01
N VAL A 64 4.57 34.14 -17.20
CA VAL A 64 3.61 34.53 -16.15
C VAL A 64 2.75 33.36 -15.72
N LYS A 65 2.29 32.52 -16.66
CA LYS A 65 1.55 31.28 -16.33
C LYS A 65 2.37 30.33 -15.47
N GLY A 66 3.66 30.16 -15.78
CA GLY A 66 4.60 29.37 -14.97
C GLY A 66 4.75 29.93 -13.55
N TYR A 67 4.90 31.25 -13.40
CA TYR A 67 4.98 31.88 -12.08
C TYR A 67 3.66 31.79 -11.29
N LEU A 68 2.51 31.95 -11.93
CA LEU A 68 1.19 31.77 -11.30
C LEU A 68 0.98 30.34 -10.79
N GLN A 69 1.41 29.33 -11.57
CA GLN A 69 1.39 27.93 -11.14
C GLN A 69 2.30 27.71 -9.92
N LYS A 70 3.51 28.28 -9.95
CA LYS A 70 4.45 28.21 -8.81
C LYS A 70 3.85 28.82 -7.56
N ILE A 71 3.19 29.98 -7.66
CA ILE A 71 2.49 30.62 -6.54
C ILE A 71 1.40 29.70 -5.98
N LYS A 72 0.57 29.10 -6.83
CA LYS A 72 -0.51 28.19 -6.39
C LYS A 72 0.02 26.97 -5.63
N VAL A 73 1.08 26.34 -6.13
CA VAL A 73 1.74 25.19 -5.47
C VAL A 73 2.30 25.61 -4.11
N ARG A 74 3.04 26.72 -4.06
CA ARG A 74 3.67 27.21 -2.82
C ARG A 74 2.67 27.70 -1.79
N LEU A 75 1.56 28.33 -2.19
CA LEU A 75 0.47 28.67 -1.27
C LEU A 75 -0.26 27.44 -0.73
N THR A 76 -0.37 26.37 -1.53
CA THR A 76 -0.96 25.10 -1.08
C THR A 76 -0.04 24.43 -0.06
N GLU A 77 1.26 24.41 -0.31
CA GLU A 77 2.29 23.94 0.61
C GLU A 77 2.30 24.76 1.91
N PHE A 78 2.19 26.09 1.83
CA PHE A 78 2.08 26.98 2.99
C PHE A 78 0.87 26.64 3.85
N LYS A 79 -0.33 26.49 3.24
CA LYS A 79 -1.57 26.16 3.96
C LYS A 79 -1.49 24.78 4.63
N ALA A 80 -0.98 23.78 3.92
CA ALA A 80 -0.79 22.44 4.46
C ALA A 80 0.21 22.43 5.62
N SER A 81 1.35 23.11 5.46
CA SER A 81 2.41 23.17 6.47
C SER A 81 1.95 23.94 7.71
N ARG A 82 1.23 25.07 7.55
CA ARG A 82 0.66 25.83 8.66
C ARG A 82 -0.39 25.04 9.44
N SER A 83 -1.22 24.25 8.76
CA SER A 83 -2.20 23.38 9.41
C SER A 83 -1.54 22.28 10.25
N ILE A 84 -0.42 21.72 9.77
CA ILE A 84 0.33 20.68 10.49
C ILE A 84 1.08 21.28 11.69
N VAL A 85 1.75 22.42 11.51
CA VAL A 85 2.46 23.12 12.61
C VAL A 85 1.49 23.55 13.72
N ASN A 86 0.29 24.02 13.38
CA ASN A 86 -0.74 24.36 14.38
C ASN A 86 -1.31 23.14 15.12
N THR A 87 -1.25 21.94 14.52
CA THR A 87 -1.86 20.71 15.08
C THR A 87 -0.85 19.85 15.85
N PHE A 88 0.42 19.88 15.44
CA PHE A 88 1.47 18.98 15.93
C PHE A 88 2.71 19.72 16.48
N GLY A 89 2.72 21.06 16.47
CA GLY A 89 3.80 21.85 17.06
C GLY A 89 3.81 21.77 18.60
N PRO A 90 4.97 21.90 19.24
CA PRO A 90 5.04 21.99 20.70
C PRO A 90 4.26 23.22 21.18
N ASN A 91 3.31 23.01 22.10
CA ASN A 91 2.53 24.07 22.73
C ASN A 91 3.45 25.08 23.44
N GLN A 92 3.58 26.29 22.91
CA GLN A 92 3.54 27.55 23.69
C GLN A 92 3.60 28.78 22.76
N PRO A 93 2.69 29.76 22.93
CA PRO A 93 2.95 31.13 22.52
C PRO A 93 3.89 31.78 23.55
N THR A 94 5.20 31.82 23.27
CA THR A 94 6.14 32.62 24.07
C THR A 94 6.01 34.09 23.67
N ILE A 95 5.19 34.85 24.41
CA ILE A 95 5.24 36.31 24.36
C ILE A 95 6.60 36.75 24.88
N ASN A 96 7.52 37.06 23.96
CA ASN A 96 8.72 37.84 24.24
C ASN A 96 8.77 39.00 23.23
N ASN A 97 8.64 40.21 23.77
CA ASN A 97 9.03 41.52 23.21
C ASN A 97 8.63 41.82 21.76
N GLY A 98 7.32 41.83 21.47
CA GLY A 98 6.76 42.51 20.29
C GLY A 98 6.99 41.86 18.92
N VAL A 99 7.69 40.71 18.86
CA VAL A 99 8.05 40.06 17.58
C VAL A 99 6.88 39.28 16.95
N ILE A 100 5.96 38.72 17.75
CA ILE A 100 4.83 37.89 17.25
C ILE A 100 3.83 38.71 16.43
N THR A 101 3.63 39.98 16.76
CA THR A 101 2.79 40.91 15.97
C THR A 101 3.48 41.35 14.68
N VAL A 102 4.81 41.46 14.67
CA VAL A 102 5.58 41.86 13.48
C VAL A 102 5.65 40.75 12.44
N THR A 103 5.80 39.48 12.83
CA THR A 103 5.83 38.35 11.87
C THR A 103 4.46 38.07 11.25
N THR A 104 3.38 38.26 12.02
CA THR A 104 2.01 38.12 11.51
C THR A 104 1.62 39.27 10.57
N ASP A 105 2.02 40.50 10.87
CA ASP A 105 1.82 41.67 9.99
C ASP A 105 2.59 41.55 8.67
N VAL A 106 3.85 41.09 8.70
CA VAL A 106 4.66 40.86 7.49
C VAL A 106 4.08 39.72 6.64
N CYS A 107 3.60 38.65 7.26
CA CYS A 107 2.94 37.54 6.57
C CYS A 107 1.65 38.00 5.86
N LEU A 108 0.83 38.81 6.55
CA LEU A 108 -0.40 39.37 6.00
C LEU A 108 -0.12 40.28 4.80
N LYS A 109 0.88 41.16 4.89
CA LYS A 109 1.31 42.03 3.79
C LYS A 109 1.76 41.25 2.56
N LYS A 110 2.53 40.16 2.75
CA LYS A 110 2.96 39.28 1.65
C LYS A 110 1.78 38.58 0.99
N LEU A 111 0.83 38.08 1.78
CA LEU A 111 -0.39 37.44 1.26
C LEU A 111 -1.27 38.43 0.49
N GLN A 112 -1.51 39.63 1.05
CA GLN A 112 -2.27 40.68 0.36
C GLN A 112 -1.63 41.08 -0.97
N PHE A 113 -0.30 41.16 -1.02
CA PHE A 113 0.41 41.44 -2.27
C PHE A 113 0.23 40.30 -3.28
N ILE A 114 0.39 39.05 -2.86
CA ILE A 114 0.19 37.88 -3.73
C ILE A 114 -1.25 37.85 -4.25
N ASP A 115 -2.25 38.09 -3.40
CA ASP A 115 -3.66 38.13 -3.77
C ASP A 115 -3.95 39.28 -4.75
N SER A 116 -3.31 40.44 -4.59
CA SER A 116 -3.43 41.57 -5.53
C SER A 116 -2.88 41.26 -6.93
N ILE A 117 -1.85 40.41 -7.03
CA ILE A 117 -1.29 39.96 -8.32
C ILE A 117 -2.18 38.87 -8.91
N ILE A 118 -2.57 37.86 -8.14
CA ILE A 118 -3.47 36.78 -8.60
C ILE A 118 -4.80 37.35 -9.08
N GLY A 119 -5.36 38.33 -8.38
CA GLY A 119 -6.62 38.97 -8.71
C GLY A 119 -6.66 39.62 -10.10
N LYS A 120 -5.51 40.02 -10.66
CA LYS A 120 -5.42 40.56 -12.03
C LYS A 120 -5.57 39.51 -13.13
N TYR A 121 -5.43 38.22 -12.80
CA TYR A 121 -5.40 37.09 -13.75
C TYR A 121 -6.50 36.05 -13.48
N GLN A 122 -7.50 36.38 -12.65
CA GLN A 122 -8.59 35.46 -12.29
C GLN A 122 -9.66 35.29 -13.39
N ASP A 123 -9.77 36.24 -14.33
CA ASP A 123 -10.66 36.13 -15.48
C ASP A 123 -9.96 35.44 -16.67
N ASN A 124 -10.44 34.24 -17.03
CA ASN A 124 -10.22 33.55 -18.31
C ASN A 124 -8.78 33.33 -18.81
N TYR A 125 -7.79 33.14 -17.93
CA TYR A 125 -6.42 32.77 -18.34
C TYR A 125 -6.21 31.26 -18.59
N TRP A 126 -7.27 30.43 -18.45
CA TRP A 126 -7.20 28.96 -18.48
C TRP A 126 -7.82 28.29 -19.73
N GLN A 127 -8.19 29.03 -20.77
CA GLN A 127 -8.69 28.45 -22.02
C GLN A 127 -8.07 29.14 -23.23
N GLU A 128 -7.11 28.46 -23.88
CA GLU A 128 -6.96 28.37 -25.35
C GLU A 128 -5.83 27.36 -25.71
N ASP A 129 -6.25 26.32 -26.45
CA ASP A 129 -5.62 25.52 -27.52
C ASP A 129 -4.24 24.83 -27.36
N ILE A 130 -4.32 23.49 -27.23
CA ILE A 130 -3.41 22.56 -27.89
C ILE A 130 -4.17 21.92 -29.06
N GLN A 131 -4.35 22.66 -30.15
CA GLN A 131 -4.46 22.12 -31.52
C GLN A 131 -3.97 23.20 -32.49
N ASP A 132 -2.75 23.05 -33.01
CA ASP A 132 -2.39 23.27 -34.42
C ASP A 132 -0.87 23.29 -34.61
N VAL A 133 -0.35 22.24 -35.26
CA VAL A 133 0.95 22.26 -35.94
C VAL A 133 0.65 22.46 -37.44
N PRO A 134 1.20 23.49 -38.12
CA PRO A 134 0.87 23.76 -39.50
C PRO A 134 1.37 22.68 -40.46
N LYS A 135 0.49 22.28 -41.40
CA LYS A 135 0.86 21.62 -42.65
C LYS A 135 1.57 22.61 -43.57
N SER A 136 2.86 22.42 -43.76
CA SER A 136 3.57 22.61 -45.04
C SER A 136 4.81 21.73 -44.98
N ILE A 137 4.87 20.67 -45.77
CA ILE A 137 5.55 20.64 -47.07
C ILE A 137 4.89 19.56 -47.95
N GLN A 138 4.52 19.95 -49.17
CA GLN A 138 4.16 19.04 -50.26
C GLN A 138 5.40 18.37 -50.87
N ASN A 139 5.13 17.21 -51.48
CA ASN A 139 5.93 16.46 -52.46
C ASN A 139 7.09 15.58 -51.95
N ARG A 140 6.83 14.28 -51.95
CA ARG A 140 7.32 13.41 -53.03
C ARG A 140 6.53 12.10 -53.14
N ASN A 141 6.13 11.80 -54.37
CA ASN A 141 5.48 10.58 -54.84
C ASN A 141 6.31 9.34 -54.52
N PHE A 142 5.66 8.20 -54.27
CA PHE A 142 6.05 6.92 -54.88
C PHE A 142 4.81 6.01 -55.00
N GLU A 143 4.73 5.38 -56.17
CA GLU A 143 3.64 4.59 -56.73
C GLU A 143 3.56 3.15 -56.17
N GLN A 144 2.58 2.42 -56.73
CA GLN A 144 2.34 0.97 -56.76
C GLN A 144 1.33 0.44 -55.73
N GLU A 145 0.35 -0.40 -56.08
CA GLU A 145 -0.22 -0.85 -57.37
C GLU A 145 -1.52 -1.59 -57.02
N THR A 146 -2.46 -1.60 -57.95
CA THR A 146 -3.74 -2.32 -57.89
C THR A 146 -3.61 -3.83 -58.02
N ALA A 147 -4.52 -4.60 -57.42
CA ALA A 147 -4.85 -5.94 -57.91
C ALA A 147 -6.36 -6.26 -57.80
N LYS A 148 -6.97 -6.50 -58.96
CA LYS A 148 -8.30 -7.07 -59.19
C LYS A 148 -8.21 -8.60 -59.32
N ASN A 149 -9.32 -9.25 -58.95
CA ASN A 149 -9.88 -10.52 -59.47
C ASN A 149 -9.13 -11.85 -59.22
N LYS A 150 -9.82 -12.84 -58.64
CA LYS A 150 -10.57 -13.87 -59.42
C LYS A 150 -11.32 -14.88 -58.54
N THR A 151 -12.44 -15.29 -59.12
CA THR A 151 -13.52 -16.21 -58.74
C THR A 151 -13.12 -17.69 -58.75
N SER A 152 -13.77 -18.54 -57.93
CA SER A 152 -14.38 -19.84 -58.30
C SER A 152 -14.91 -20.56 -57.04
N ARG A 153 -16.23 -20.65 -56.79
CA ARG A 153 -17.18 -21.70 -57.24
C ARG A 153 -17.15 -22.96 -56.34
N ASN A 154 -18.22 -23.19 -55.57
CA ASN A 154 -19.01 -24.42 -55.70
C ASN A 154 -20.41 -24.32 -55.05
N ARG A 155 -21.39 -24.70 -55.89
CA ARG A 155 -22.77 -25.17 -55.61
C ARG A 155 -22.70 -26.41 -54.70
N SER A 156 -23.70 -26.95 -54.01
CA SER A 156 -25.14 -26.78 -53.79
C SER A 156 -25.51 -28.00 -52.92
N PHE A 157 -26.50 -27.96 -52.04
CA PHE A 157 -27.48 -29.06 -51.84
C PHE A 157 -28.53 -28.59 -50.83
N LEU A 158 -29.78 -28.52 -51.29
CA LEU A 158 -30.99 -28.34 -50.49
C LEU A 158 -31.73 -29.68 -50.47
N ALA A 159 -32.24 -30.06 -49.31
CA ALA A 159 -33.28 -31.08 -49.14
C ALA A 159 -34.32 -30.54 -48.12
N ALA A 160 -35.59 -30.70 -48.50
CA ALA A 160 -36.83 -30.36 -47.78
C ALA A 160 -37.06 -31.26 -46.54
N GLY A 161 -38.00 -31.04 -45.62
CA GLY A 161 -39.12 -30.10 -45.51
C GLY A 161 -39.96 -30.35 -44.22
N SER A 162 -41.00 -29.52 -44.07
CA SER A 162 -42.27 -29.57 -43.27
C SER A 162 -42.31 -29.86 -41.75
N ILE A 163 -42.78 -28.92 -40.90
CA ILE A 163 -44.14 -28.65 -40.30
C ILE A 163 -44.45 -29.54 -39.07
N GLU A 164 -44.65 -28.94 -37.88
CA GLU A 164 -45.90 -28.99 -37.05
C GLU A 164 -45.76 -28.21 -35.71
N ASP A 165 -46.92 -27.80 -35.20
CA ASP A 165 -47.29 -26.89 -34.08
C ASP A 165 -46.82 -27.38 -32.69
N GLU A 166 -46.99 -26.76 -31.50
CA GLU A 166 -47.76 -25.67 -30.90
C GLU A 166 -47.16 -25.45 -29.48
N GLU A 167 -47.17 -24.24 -28.91
CA GLU A 167 -47.60 -23.95 -27.50
C GLU A 167 -47.15 -22.56 -27.02
N ILE A 168 -48.15 -21.80 -26.56
CA ILE A 168 -48.05 -20.47 -25.95
C ILE A 168 -48.23 -20.64 -24.43
N ILE A 169 -47.18 -20.44 -23.62
CA ILE A 169 -47.33 -20.03 -22.21
C ILE A 169 -46.29 -18.95 -21.86
N LYS A 170 -46.82 -17.81 -21.41
CA LYS A 170 -46.12 -16.62 -20.90
C LYS A 170 -45.31 -16.93 -19.64
N SER A 171 -44.03 -16.53 -19.59
CA SER A 171 -43.47 -15.89 -18.39
C SER A 171 -42.13 -15.21 -18.65
N ASN A 172 -42.03 -13.97 -18.15
CA ASN A 172 -40.84 -13.21 -17.73
C ASN A 172 -39.67 -13.02 -18.71
N LYS A 173 -39.73 -11.84 -19.33
CA LYS A 173 -38.71 -11.15 -20.12
C LYS A 173 -37.42 -10.92 -19.31
N SER A 174 -36.57 -11.94 -19.22
CA SER A 174 -35.13 -11.76 -18.97
C SER A 174 -34.50 -11.28 -20.27
N GLN A 175 -34.00 -10.04 -20.29
CA GLN A 175 -33.25 -9.49 -21.42
C GLN A 175 -31.92 -10.24 -21.55
N LYS A 176 -31.95 -11.34 -22.31
CA LYS A 176 -30.77 -12.04 -22.78
C LYS A 176 -30.10 -11.17 -23.84
N ALA A 177 -28.83 -10.88 -23.56
CA ALA A 177 -27.94 -10.08 -24.38
C ALA A 177 -27.93 -10.57 -25.83
N THR A 178 -28.32 -9.70 -26.76
CA THR A 178 -27.94 -9.83 -28.16
C THR A 178 -26.44 -9.64 -28.28
N GLU A 179 -25.76 -10.76 -28.51
CA GLU A 179 -24.41 -10.83 -29.04
C GLU A 179 -24.33 -10.02 -30.35
N LYS A 180 -23.57 -8.93 -30.29
CA LYS A 180 -22.85 -8.38 -31.44
C LYS A 180 -21.40 -8.22 -30.98
N PRO A 181 -20.39 -8.66 -31.77
CA PRO A 181 -19.00 -8.48 -31.42
C PRO A 181 -18.63 -7.02 -31.69
N GLY A 182 -18.99 -6.14 -30.77
CA GLY A 182 -18.48 -4.77 -30.71
C GLY A 182 -17.15 -4.79 -30.00
N VAL A 183 -16.07 -4.56 -30.75
CA VAL A 183 -14.68 -4.52 -30.31
C VAL A 183 -14.42 -3.28 -29.45
N LEU A 184 -15.04 -3.19 -28.28
CA LEU A 184 -14.74 -2.15 -27.29
C LEU A 184 -14.81 -2.72 -25.88
N PRO A 185 -13.69 -2.71 -25.13
CA PRO A 185 -13.66 -3.11 -23.73
C PRO A 185 -14.70 -2.32 -22.91
N ARG A 186 -15.44 -3.00 -22.03
CA ARG A 186 -16.46 -2.38 -21.13
C ARG A 186 -15.91 -1.19 -20.33
N SER A 187 -14.59 -1.10 -20.12
CA SER A 187 -13.92 0.03 -19.49
C SER A 187 -14.10 1.35 -20.26
N PHE A 188 -14.07 1.32 -21.60
CA PHE A 188 -14.26 2.51 -22.43
C PHE A 188 -15.71 3.00 -22.42
N VAL A 189 -16.68 2.10 -22.33
CA VAL A 189 -18.11 2.46 -22.24
C VAL A 189 -18.40 3.16 -20.91
N ASN A 190 -17.78 2.72 -19.82
CA ASN A 190 -17.89 3.39 -18.52
C ASN A 190 -17.23 4.77 -18.52
N THR A 191 -16.07 4.91 -19.16
CA THR A 191 -15.41 6.21 -19.34
C THR A 191 -16.22 7.12 -20.25
N PHE A 192 -16.82 6.61 -21.31
CA PHE A 192 -17.65 7.38 -22.24
C PHE A 192 -18.97 7.83 -21.62
N ASN A 193 -19.62 6.97 -20.83
CA ASN A 193 -20.81 7.34 -20.07
C ASN A 193 -20.49 8.40 -19.00
N ARG A 194 -19.31 8.33 -18.40
CA ARG A 194 -18.81 9.33 -17.46
C ARG A 194 -18.55 10.67 -18.14
N ILE A 195 -17.90 10.67 -19.31
CA ILE A 195 -17.68 11.87 -20.13
C ILE A 195 -19.00 12.46 -20.62
N LYS A 196 -19.95 11.63 -21.06
CA LYS A 196 -21.29 12.08 -21.48
C LYS A 196 -22.06 12.72 -20.32
N GLN A 197 -21.92 12.18 -19.12
CA GLN A 197 -22.52 12.73 -17.90
C GLN A 197 -21.81 14.00 -17.41
N GLU A 198 -20.53 14.18 -17.75
CA GLU A 198 -19.73 15.39 -17.49
C GLU A 198 -20.00 16.51 -18.53
N ILE A 199 -20.67 16.21 -19.66
CA ILE A 199 -20.96 17.17 -20.76
C ILE A 199 -22.45 17.58 -20.80
N ASP A 200 -23.32 17.00 -19.97
CA ASP A 200 -24.77 17.29 -19.94
C ASP A 200 -25.04 18.68 -19.30
N PRO A 201 -25.83 19.60 -19.92
CA PRO A 201 -26.00 21.00 -19.49
C PRO A 201 -26.69 21.24 -18.14
N GLN A 202 -27.04 20.20 -17.38
CA GLN A 202 -27.56 20.29 -16.01
C GLN A 202 -26.40 20.34 -14.98
N ALA A 203 -25.39 21.16 -15.28
CA ALA A 203 -24.04 21.08 -14.71
C ALA A 203 -23.93 21.44 -13.21
N GLU A 204 -24.84 22.24 -12.67
CA GLU A 204 -24.74 22.65 -11.25
C GLU A 204 -25.01 21.47 -10.29
N GLU A 205 -26.01 20.63 -10.56
CA GLU A 205 -26.29 19.45 -9.74
C GLU A 205 -25.28 18.30 -10.00
N SER A 206 -24.72 18.23 -11.21
CA SER A 206 -23.78 17.18 -11.59
C SER A 206 -22.37 17.44 -11.06
N GLU A 207 -21.90 18.69 -11.04
CA GLU A 207 -20.61 19.09 -10.45
C GLU A 207 -20.58 18.84 -8.93
N GLU A 208 -21.62 19.26 -8.21
CA GLU A 208 -21.74 18.98 -6.78
C GLU A 208 -21.78 17.46 -6.49
N ALA A 209 -22.51 16.69 -7.30
CA ALA A 209 -22.57 15.24 -7.17
C ALA A 209 -21.21 14.58 -7.45
N VAL A 210 -20.43 15.08 -8.42
CA VAL A 210 -19.07 14.59 -8.72
C VAL A 210 -18.11 14.91 -7.57
N LEU A 211 -18.13 16.13 -7.04
CA LEU A 211 -17.31 16.52 -5.89
C LEU A 211 -17.65 15.68 -4.65
N LYS A 212 -18.94 15.44 -4.40
CA LYS A 212 -19.41 14.58 -3.29
C LYS A 212 -18.96 13.13 -3.47
N LYS A 213 -19.04 12.57 -4.69
CA LYS A 213 -18.53 11.22 -5.00
C LYS A 213 -17.03 11.11 -4.77
N PHE A 214 -16.25 12.12 -5.20
CA PHE A 214 -14.81 12.14 -5.00
C PHE A 214 -14.44 12.20 -3.51
N ARG A 215 -15.09 13.08 -2.74
CA ARG A 215 -14.91 13.18 -1.28
C ARG A 215 -15.28 11.88 -0.57
N ASN A 216 -16.42 11.27 -0.93
CA ASN A 216 -16.85 9.99 -0.38
C ASN A 216 -15.87 8.86 -0.68
N SER A 217 -15.32 8.81 -1.90
CA SER A 217 -14.29 7.84 -2.28
C SER A 217 -13.04 8.00 -1.41
N ARG A 218 -12.50 9.22 -1.29
CA ARG A 218 -11.33 9.49 -0.43
C ARG A 218 -11.58 9.14 1.03
N TYR A 219 -12.77 9.44 1.55
CA TYR A 219 -13.17 9.12 2.92
C TYR A 219 -13.24 7.61 3.15
N LYS A 220 -13.84 6.84 2.21
CA LYS A 220 -13.87 5.38 2.26
C LYS A 220 -12.46 4.79 2.24
N THR A 221 -11.57 5.29 1.39
CA THR A 221 -10.16 4.85 1.33
C THR A 221 -9.45 5.12 2.66
N ALA A 222 -9.62 6.31 3.23
CA ALA A 222 -8.97 6.67 4.49
C ALA A 222 -9.46 5.81 5.66
N ILE A 223 -10.77 5.58 5.77
CA ILE A 223 -11.33 4.68 6.79
C ILE A 223 -10.84 3.26 6.58
N SER A 224 -10.86 2.77 5.33
CA SER A 224 -10.44 1.41 5.02
C SER A 224 -8.99 1.17 5.42
N LEU A 225 -8.10 2.10 5.06
CA LEU A 225 -6.70 2.03 5.41
C LEU A 225 -6.49 2.13 6.92
N LYS A 226 -7.18 3.05 7.60
CA LYS A 226 -7.13 3.19 9.06
C LYS A 226 -7.59 1.89 9.75
N PHE A 227 -8.66 1.28 9.26
CA PHE A 227 -9.20 0.06 9.86
C PHE A 227 -8.28 -1.14 9.63
N ILE A 228 -7.72 -1.31 8.44
CA ILE A 228 -6.71 -2.34 8.16
C ILE A 228 -5.50 -2.16 9.08
N LEU A 229 -5.03 -0.92 9.23
CA LEU A 229 -3.92 -0.61 10.14
C LEU A 229 -4.28 -0.94 11.60
N LEU A 230 -5.49 -0.60 12.04
CA LEU A 230 -5.97 -0.89 13.39
C LEU A 230 -6.07 -2.41 13.63
N LEU A 231 -6.52 -3.17 12.64
CA LEU A 231 -6.65 -4.62 12.68
C LEU A 231 -5.30 -5.33 12.83
N ILE A 232 -4.20 -4.71 12.39
CA ILE A 232 -2.83 -5.20 12.58
C ILE A 232 -2.22 -4.67 13.89
N ILE A 233 -2.34 -3.37 14.15
CA ILE A 233 -1.68 -2.73 15.28
C ILE A 233 -2.27 -3.19 16.62
N VAL A 234 -3.61 -3.29 16.73
CA VAL A 234 -4.25 -3.59 18.02
C VAL A 234 -3.83 -4.96 18.56
N PRO A 235 -3.93 -6.08 17.81
CA PRO A 235 -3.48 -7.38 18.31
C PRO A 235 -1.99 -7.38 18.68
N LEU A 236 -1.13 -6.80 17.83
CA LEU A 236 0.31 -6.76 18.07
C LEU A 236 0.67 -5.96 19.33
N LEU A 237 0.06 -4.78 19.51
CA LEU A 237 0.25 -3.99 20.72
C LEU A 237 -0.31 -4.70 21.95
N THR A 238 -1.49 -5.32 21.84
CA THR A 238 -2.06 -6.11 22.94
C THR A 238 -1.13 -7.25 23.34
N GLN A 239 -0.59 -7.99 22.37
CA GLN A 239 0.37 -9.07 22.63
C GLN A 239 1.60 -8.52 23.39
N GLN A 240 2.23 -7.47 22.87
CA GLN A 240 3.46 -6.92 23.45
C GLN A 240 3.24 -6.33 24.85
N LEU A 241 2.17 -5.54 25.03
CA LEU A 241 1.85 -4.91 26.31
C LEU A 241 1.42 -5.94 27.34
N THR A 242 0.54 -6.87 26.97
CA THR A 242 0.03 -7.89 27.90
C THR A 242 1.15 -8.83 28.31
N LYS A 243 1.99 -9.26 27.37
CA LYS A 243 3.19 -10.06 27.68
C LYS A 243 4.08 -9.34 28.69
N THR A 244 4.49 -8.12 28.37
CA THR A 244 5.50 -7.39 29.16
C THR A 244 4.99 -6.99 30.54
N PHE A 245 3.79 -6.42 30.62
CA PHE A 245 3.30 -5.80 31.86
C PHE A 245 2.44 -6.72 32.74
N LEU A 246 1.82 -7.76 32.17
CA LEU A 246 0.85 -8.58 32.88
C LEU A 246 1.29 -10.04 33.00
N ILE A 247 1.60 -10.68 31.87
CA ILE A 247 1.82 -12.12 31.82
C ILE A 247 3.20 -12.51 32.31
N THR A 248 4.29 -11.92 31.80
CA THR A 248 5.66 -12.22 32.24
C THR A 248 5.84 -12.08 33.75
N PRO A 249 5.42 -10.98 34.43
CA PRO A 249 5.56 -10.90 35.88
C PRO A 249 4.70 -11.92 36.63
N LEU A 250 3.52 -12.27 36.11
CA LEU A 250 2.63 -13.27 36.71
C LEU A 250 3.22 -14.68 36.61
N VAL A 251 3.70 -15.05 35.42
CA VAL A 251 4.36 -16.33 35.13
C VAL A 251 5.61 -16.48 35.98
N ASN A 252 6.48 -15.46 36.01
CA ASN A 252 7.69 -15.48 36.84
C ASN A 252 7.36 -15.68 38.33
N LYS A 253 6.37 -14.96 38.86
CA LYS A 253 5.97 -15.08 40.28
C LYS A 253 5.40 -16.47 40.59
N TYR A 254 4.62 -17.05 39.69
CA TYR A 254 4.02 -18.37 39.88
C TYR A 254 5.08 -19.48 39.86
N PHE A 255 5.98 -19.47 38.89
CA PHE A 255 7.00 -20.51 38.73
C PHE A 255 8.21 -20.33 39.66
N GLN A 256 8.48 -19.13 40.16
CA GLN A 256 9.50 -18.92 41.19
C GLN A 256 9.20 -19.67 42.50
N GLN A 257 7.92 -19.96 42.78
CA GLN A 257 7.50 -20.73 43.96
C GLN A 257 7.61 -22.25 43.75
N GLN A 258 7.87 -22.71 42.53
CA GLN A 258 7.92 -24.12 42.16
C GLN A 258 9.34 -24.52 41.74
N GLU A 259 10.25 -24.59 42.71
CA GLU A 259 11.66 -24.97 42.49
C GLU A 259 11.84 -26.40 41.93
N GLN A 260 10.80 -27.24 41.98
CA GLN A 260 10.86 -28.64 41.57
C GLN A 260 10.74 -28.86 40.05
N PHE A 261 10.31 -27.86 39.28
CA PHE A 261 10.17 -27.95 37.83
C PHE A 261 11.19 -27.04 37.14
N ILE A 262 12.42 -27.56 36.99
CA ILE A 262 13.50 -26.87 36.27
C ILE A 262 13.13 -26.70 34.79
N PHE A 263 12.52 -27.73 34.20
CA PHE A 263 12.09 -27.75 32.81
C PHE A 263 10.56 -27.80 32.74
N ILE A 264 9.99 -26.95 31.89
CA ILE A 264 8.54 -26.85 31.67
C ILE A 264 8.01 -27.96 30.76
N ASN A 265 8.86 -28.45 29.84
CA ASN A 265 8.54 -29.52 28.91
C ASN A 265 9.72 -30.50 28.82
N GLN A 266 9.42 -31.80 28.69
CA GLN A 266 10.38 -32.89 28.48
C GLN A 266 11.27 -32.65 27.26
N ASP A 267 10.74 -32.00 26.24
CA ASP A 267 11.48 -31.65 25.05
C ASP A 267 12.62 -30.64 25.31
N LEU A 268 12.35 -29.60 26.12
CA LEU A 268 13.34 -28.59 26.50
C LEU A 268 14.40 -29.21 27.43
N GLU A 269 14.01 -30.19 28.23
CA GLU A 269 14.90 -30.98 29.06
C GLU A 269 15.85 -31.84 28.21
N GLU A 270 15.34 -32.54 27.18
CA GLU A 270 16.16 -33.34 26.27
C GLU A 270 17.18 -32.47 25.50
N GLU A 271 16.76 -31.29 25.03
CA GLU A 271 17.65 -30.35 24.37
C GLU A 271 18.76 -29.84 25.31
N ALA A 272 18.41 -29.49 26.56
CA ALA A 272 19.37 -29.11 27.58
C ALA A 272 20.36 -30.25 27.89
N PHE A 273 19.90 -31.49 28.05
CA PHE A 273 20.80 -32.61 28.28
C PHE A 273 21.71 -32.91 27.10
N SER A 274 21.21 -32.78 25.87
CA SER A 274 22.02 -32.88 24.65
C SER A 274 23.11 -31.80 24.59
N GLU A 275 22.79 -30.55 24.93
CA GLU A 275 23.77 -29.46 24.99
C GLU A 275 24.82 -29.69 26.09
N LEU A 276 24.41 -30.15 27.27
CA LEU A 276 25.33 -30.46 28.37
C LEU A 276 26.29 -31.59 27.99
N ARG A 277 25.76 -32.67 27.38
CA ARG A 277 26.56 -33.81 26.93
C ARG A 277 27.58 -33.40 25.87
N ARG A 278 27.18 -32.57 24.90
CA ARG A 278 28.13 -32.02 23.90
C ARG A 278 29.25 -31.21 24.54
N PHE A 279 28.93 -30.46 25.61
CA PHE A 279 29.94 -29.70 26.35
C PHE A 279 30.92 -30.63 27.07
N GLU A 280 30.43 -31.66 27.77
CA GLU A 280 31.25 -32.68 28.43
C GLU A 280 32.17 -33.40 27.43
N GLU A 281 31.61 -33.89 26.31
CA GLU A 281 32.36 -34.54 25.25
C GLU A 281 33.44 -33.62 24.66
N ALA A 282 33.11 -32.34 24.43
CA ALA A 282 34.06 -31.34 23.94
C ALA A 282 35.17 -31.03 24.95
N LEU A 283 34.85 -30.98 26.24
CA LEU A 283 35.82 -30.73 27.32
C LEU A 283 36.82 -31.89 27.41
N HIS A 284 36.33 -33.13 27.44
CA HIS A 284 37.16 -34.33 27.42
C HIS A 284 38.03 -34.41 26.15
N PHE A 285 37.44 -34.14 24.99
CA PHE A 285 38.18 -34.15 23.72
C PHE A 285 39.33 -33.15 23.72
N ARG A 286 39.10 -31.91 24.15
CA ARG A 286 40.14 -30.87 24.24
C ARG A 286 41.26 -31.23 25.21
N GLY A 287 40.93 -31.89 26.32
CA GLY A 287 41.90 -32.43 27.26
C GLY A 287 42.77 -33.53 26.65
N MET A 288 42.18 -34.43 25.86
CA MET A 288 42.90 -35.53 25.20
C MET A 288 43.90 -35.06 24.13
N ILE A 289 43.57 -34.00 23.38
CA ILE A 289 44.43 -33.46 22.31
C ILE A 289 45.41 -32.38 22.78
N GLY A 290 45.45 -32.07 24.08
CA GLY A 290 46.39 -31.11 24.66
C GLY A 290 46.13 -29.64 24.29
N LEU A 291 44.94 -29.31 23.79
CA LEU A 291 44.51 -27.94 23.49
C LEU A 291 44.04 -27.17 24.75
N ALA A 292 43.88 -27.87 25.86
CA ALA A 292 43.56 -27.33 27.17
C ALA A 292 44.50 -27.93 28.23
N PRO A 293 44.75 -27.24 29.36
CA PRO A 293 45.45 -27.84 30.49
C PRO A 293 44.73 -29.13 30.90
N LYS A 294 45.51 -30.15 31.31
CA LYS A 294 44.94 -31.38 31.86
C LYS A 294 44.24 -31.05 33.18
N LEU A 295 42.94 -30.82 33.10
CA LEU A 295 42.08 -30.61 34.27
C LEU A 295 42.03 -31.89 35.10
N SER A 296 42.00 -31.76 36.43
CA SER A 296 41.68 -32.90 37.30
C SER A 296 40.23 -33.34 37.09
N ASN A 297 39.88 -34.55 37.54
CA ASN A 297 38.50 -35.01 37.49
C ASN A 297 37.56 -34.09 38.30
N GLU A 298 38.04 -33.52 39.43
CA GLU A 298 37.24 -32.58 40.21
C GLU A 298 37.02 -31.24 39.47
N GLU A 299 38.01 -30.78 38.72
CA GLU A 299 37.90 -29.55 37.92
C GLU A 299 36.94 -29.73 36.74
N ILE A 300 36.95 -30.89 36.10
CA ILE A 300 36.01 -31.26 35.03
C ILE A 300 34.57 -31.28 35.58
N GLU A 301 34.34 -31.96 36.70
CA GLU A 301 33.04 -32.02 37.35
C GLU A 301 32.55 -30.62 37.78
N GLY A 302 33.46 -29.78 38.26
CA GLY A 302 33.18 -28.37 38.56
C GLY A 302 32.72 -27.57 37.35
N GLU A 303 33.39 -27.71 36.20
CA GLU A 303 33.00 -27.03 34.96
C GLU A 303 31.67 -27.55 34.39
N ILE A 304 31.43 -28.86 34.45
CA ILE A 304 30.15 -29.46 34.04
C ILE A 304 29.02 -28.97 34.93
N THR A 305 29.22 -28.92 36.25
CA THR A 305 28.22 -28.42 37.22
C THR A 305 27.89 -26.94 36.96
N LYS A 306 28.90 -26.11 36.71
CA LYS A 306 28.69 -24.70 36.33
C LYS A 306 27.88 -24.60 35.04
N LYS A 307 28.24 -25.38 34.01
CA LYS A 307 27.52 -25.38 32.73
C LYS A 307 26.08 -25.85 32.89
N ALA A 308 25.84 -26.88 33.69
CA ALA A 308 24.51 -27.38 34.00
C ALA A 308 23.64 -26.33 34.70
N ALA A 309 24.20 -25.58 35.65
CA ALA A 309 23.48 -24.49 36.32
C ALA A 309 23.11 -23.35 35.36
N VAL A 310 24.03 -22.95 34.46
CA VAL A 310 23.75 -21.94 33.43
C VAL A 310 22.65 -22.42 32.49
N LEU A 311 22.74 -23.66 32.03
CA LEU A 311 21.79 -24.24 31.09
C LEU A 311 20.40 -24.41 31.70
N SER A 312 20.34 -24.83 32.96
CA SER A 312 19.11 -24.92 33.76
C SER A 312 18.39 -23.56 33.80
N GLU A 313 19.10 -22.47 34.12
CA GLU A 313 18.48 -21.14 34.14
C GLU A 313 18.04 -20.68 32.76
N GLU A 314 18.86 -20.90 31.74
CA GLU A 314 18.55 -20.52 30.36
C GLU A 314 17.29 -21.19 29.85
N PHE A 315 17.20 -22.52 29.98
CA PHE A 315 16.03 -23.28 29.54
C PHE A 315 14.79 -23.01 30.39
N ARG A 316 14.97 -22.72 31.69
CA ARG A 316 13.88 -22.23 32.54
C ARG A 316 13.32 -20.92 32.00
N GLN A 317 14.18 -19.93 31.70
CA GLN A 317 13.74 -18.66 31.12
C GLN A 317 13.10 -18.82 29.74
N ARG A 318 13.64 -19.69 28.88
CA ARG A 318 13.04 -20.02 27.57
C ARG A 318 11.62 -20.58 27.74
N GLY A 319 11.43 -21.52 28.65
CA GLY A 319 10.11 -22.10 28.94
C GLY A 319 9.14 -21.08 29.51
N LEU A 320 9.55 -20.24 30.47
CA LEU A 320 8.69 -19.20 31.04
C LEU A 320 8.27 -18.18 29.98
N ASN A 321 9.20 -17.80 29.10
CA ASN A 321 8.92 -16.91 27.98
C ASN A 321 7.93 -17.54 26.97
N ALA A 322 8.04 -18.85 26.72
CA ALA A 322 7.11 -19.59 25.88
C ALA A 322 5.69 -19.65 26.45
N ILE A 323 5.55 -19.93 27.76
CA ILE A 323 4.26 -19.84 28.44
C ILE A 323 3.71 -18.42 28.33
N ALA A 324 4.55 -17.42 28.57
CA ALA A 324 4.14 -16.02 28.48
C ALA A 324 3.67 -15.63 27.07
N ASN A 325 4.32 -16.15 26.03
CA ASN A 325 3.92 -16.00 24.65
C ASN A 325 2.52 -16.57 24.40
N ILE A 326 2.25 -17.81 24.82
CA ILE A 326 0.94 -18.46 24.61
C ILE A 326 -0.20 -17.61 25.19
N PHE A 327 -0.06 -17.17 26.45
CA PHE A 327 -1.09 -16.35 27.07
C PHE A 327 -1.23 -14.97 26.42
N ALA A 328 -0.11 -14.34 26.03
CA ALA A 328 -0.14 -13.07 25.32
C ALA A 328 -0.81 -13.18 23.94
N ASP A 329 -0.61 -14.30 23.24
CA ASP A 329 -1.24 -14.60 21.95
C ASP A 329 -2.74 -14.81 22.11
N ILE A 330 -3.19 -15.48 23.17
CA ILE A 330 -4.61 -15.61 23.49
C ILE A 330 -5.23 -14.23 23.73
N CYS A 331 -4.57 -13.35 24.49
CA CYS A 331 -5.02 -11.97 24.69
C CYS A 331 -5.06 -11.18 23.37
N SER A 332 -4.06 -11.35 22.51
CA SER A 332 -4.00 -10.77 21.17
C SER A 332 -5.16 -11.24 20.29
N LEU A 333 -5.45 -12.54 20.30
CA LEU A 333 -6.56 -13.14 19.56
C LEU A 333 -7.92 -12.64 20.06
N ILE A 334 -8.08 -12.49 21.37
CA ILE A 334 -9.27 -11.91 21.98
C ILE A 334 -9.43 -10.44 21.55
N ALA A 335 -8.36 -9.65 21.60
CA ALA A 335 -8.39 -8.25 21.15
C ALA A 335 -8.70 -8.13 19.65
N PHE A 336 -8.13 -9.00 18.83
CA PHE A 336 -8.48 -9.12 17.42
C PHE A 336 -9.98 -9.41 17.23
N GLY A 337 -10.49 -10.41 17.94
CA GLY A 337 -11.91 -10.77 17.93
C GLY A 337 -12.80 -9.60 18.35
N PHE A 338 -12.40 -8.83 19.36
CA PHE A 338 -13.09 -7.63 19.77
C PHE A 338 -13.11 -6.55 18.68
N VAL A 339 -11.97 -6.23 18.08
CA VAL A 339 -11.90 -5.28 16.96
C VAL A 339 -12.86 -5.69 15.84
N VAL A 340 -12.82 -6.97 15.44
CA VAL A 340 -13.70 -7.48 14.37
C VAL A 340 -15.17 -7.42 14.76
N ALA A 341 -15.52 -7.78 15.99
CA ALA A 341 -16.90 -7.82 16.47
C ALA A 341 -17.53 -6.41 16.55
N PHE A 342 -16.74 -5.41 16.97
CA PHE A 342 -17.20 -4.03 17.16
C PHE A 342 -17.13 -3.17 15.88
N SER A 343 -16.31 -3.55 14.90
CA SER A 343 -16.08 -2.75 13.67
C SER A 343 -16.82 -3.26 12.43
N ARG A 344 -18.05 -3.75 12.58
CA ARG A 344 -18.86 -4.28 11.46
C ARG A 344 -19.03 -3.27 10.32
N ARG A 345 -19.24 -1.99 10.66
CA ARG A 345 -19.41 -0.91 9.68
C ARG A 345 -18.12 -0.66 8.89
N GLU A 346 -16.99 -0.64 9.55
CA GLU A 346 -15.68 -0.47 8.92
C GLU A 346 -15.34 -1.67 8.03
N ILE A 347 -15.70 -2.88 8.44
CA ILE A 347 -15.57 -4.09 7.63
C ILE A 347 -16.39 -3.97 6.34
N GLU A 348 -17.63 -3.50 6.40
CA GLU A 348 -18.46 -3.25 5.22
C GLU A 348 -17.86 -2.17 4.30
N ILE A 349 -17.28 -1.12 4.89
CA ILE A 349 -16.58 -0.06 4.13
C ILE A 349 -15.34 -0.62 3.43
N VAL A 350 -14.52 -1.42 4.12
CA VAL A 350 -13.36 -2.11 3.53
C VAL A 350 -13.79 -3.06 2.44
N LYS A 351 -14.84 -3.84 2.66
CA LYS A 351 -15.40 -4.73 1.63
C LYS A 351 -15.82 -3.93 0.40
N SER A 352 -16.59 -2.85 0.56
CA SER A 352 -16.99 -1.98 -0.55
C SER A 352 -15.79 -1.35 -1.26
N PHE A 353 -14.72 -1.03 -0.54
CA PHE A 353 -13.49 -0.49 -1.10
C PHE A 353 -12.71 -1.54 -1.89
N LEU A 354 -12.53 -2.75 -1.34
CA LEU A 354 -11.88 -3.88 -2.00
C LEU A 354 -12.67 -4.34 -3.23
N ASP A 355 -14.00 -4.43 -3.12
CA ASP A 355 -14.90 -4.70 -4.24
C ASP A 355 -14.70 -3.63 -5.33
N GLY A 356 -14.65 -2.35 -4.95
CA GLY A 356 -14.38 -1.26 -5.90
C GLY A 356 -13.05 -1.40 -6.63
N ILE A 357 -11.98 -1.82 -5.95
CA ILE A 357 -10.69 -2.10 -6.59
C ILE A 357 -10.80 -3.31 -7.50
N LEU A 358 -11.37 -4.41 -7.01
CA LEU A 358 -11.41 -5.69 -7.70
C LEU A 358 -12.27 -5.64 -8.96
N TYR A 359 -13.45 -5.01 -8.90
CA TYR A 359 -14.35 -4.89 -10.05
C TYR A 359 -13.85 -3.90 -11.11
N ASN A 360 -13.06 -2.90 -10.73
CA ASN A 360 -12.47 -1.95 -11.67
C ASN A 360 -11.26 -2.51 -12.44
N LEU A 361 -10.68 -3.63 -12.00
CA LEU A 361 -9.59 -4.31 -12.70
C LEU A 361 -10.11 -5.04 -13.96
N SER A 362 -9.25 -5.18 -14.98
CA SER A 362 -9.55 -6.06 -16.12
C SER A 362 -9.55 -7.53 -15.69
N ASP A 363 -10.26 -8.39 -16.42
CA ASP A 363 -10.28 -9.83 -16.12
C ASP A 363 -8.87 -10.46 -16.18
N SER A 364 -7.99 -9.97 -17.05
CA SER A 364 -6.57 -10.35 -17.08
C SER A 364 -5.80 -9.91 -15.83
N ALA A 365 -6.03 -8.69 -15.32
CA ALA A 365 -5.35 -8.20 -14.13
C ALA A 365 -5.85 -8.91 -12.85
N LYS A 366 -7.14 -9.30 -12.80
CA LYS A 366 -7.67 -10.14 -11.73
C LYS A 366 -6.99 -11.51 -11.73
N ALA A 367 -6.89 -12.16 -12.90
CA ALA A 367 -6.22 -13.45 -13.03
C ALA A 367 -4.73 -13.36 -12.65
N PHE A 368 -4.03 -12.33 -13.12
CA PHE A 368 -2.64 -12.07 -12.76
C PHE A 368 -2.45 -11.85 -11.26
N LEU A 369 -3.28 -11.03 -10.61
CA LEU A 369 -3.19 -10.75 -9.17
C LEU A 369 -3.39 -12.04 -8.36
N ILE A 370 -4.34 -12.88 -8.78
CA ILE A 370 -4.58 -14.19 -8.17
C ILE A 370 -3.36 -15.10 -8.30
N ILE A 371 -2.79 -15.25 -9.51
CA ILE A 371 -1.57 -16.06 -9.76
C ILE A 371 -0.39 -15.54 -8.91
N LEU A 372 -0.14 -14.24 -8.96
CA LEU A 372 0.94 -13.60 -8.21
C LEU A 372 0.80 -13.85 -6.70
N PHE A 373 -0.42 -13.70 -6.18
CA PHE A 373 -0.68 -13.93 -4.76
C PHE A 373 -0.46 -15.41 -4.38
N THR A 374 -0.95 -16.36 -5.17
CA THR A 374 -0.73 -17.77 -4.89
C THR A 374 0.75 -18.16 -4.98
N ASP A 375 1.47 -17.68 -5.99
CA ASP A 375 2.87 -18.06 -6.17
C ASP A 375 3.76 -17.50 -5.05
N ILE A 376 3.47 -16.29 -4.55
CA ILE A 376 4.21 -15.68 -3.44
C ILE A 376 3.95 -16.41 -2.11
N PHE A 377 2.70 -16.71 -1.77
CA PHE A 377 2.34 -17.21 -0.44
C PHE A 377 2.33 -18.73 -0.32
N VAL A 378 2.21 -19.42 -1.45
CA VAL A 378 2.01 -20.87 -1.50
C VAL A 378 3.15 -21.58 -2.22
N GLY A 379 3.99 -20.82 -2.92
CA GLY A 379 5.13 -21.36 -3.64
C GLY A 379 6.05 -22.18 -2.73
N PHE A 380 6.22 -23.44 -3.08
CA PHE A 380 7.27 -24.34 -2.58
C PHE A 380 8.69 -23.91 -2.99
N HIS A 381 8.83 -22.73 -3.59
CA HIS A 381 10.09 -22.21 -4.14
C HIS A 381 11.12 -21.81 -3.08
N SER A 382 10.77 -21.81 -1.80
CA SER A 382 11.72 -21.66 -0.71
C SER A 382 11.42 -22.61 0.45
N PRO A 383 11.93 -23.86 0.41
CA PRO A 383 11.95 -24.76 1.57
C PRO A 383 12.52 -24.07 2.81
N HIS A 384 13.52 -23.21 2.61
CA HIS A 384 14.15 -22.45 3.67
C HIS A 384 13.22 -21.39 4.30
N GLY A 385 12.32 -20.78 3.52
CA GLY A 385 11.32 -19.85 4.07
C GLY A 385 10.39 -20.54 5.07
N TRP A 386 9.99 -21.77 4.76
CA TRP A 386 9.19 -22.59 5.67
C TRP A 386 9.98 -23.07 6.90
N GLU A 387 11.26 -23.39 6.73
CA GLU A 387 12.15 -23.73 7.84
C GLU A 387 12.23 -22.58 8.85
N VAL A 388 12.48 -21.35 8.40
CA VAL A 388 12.56 -20.17 9.27
C VAL A 388 11.21 -19.90 9.98
N ILE A 389 10.09 -20.09 9.30
CA ILE A 389 8.75 -19.93 9.90
C ILE A 389 8.53 -20.98 10.99
N LEU A 390 8.83 -22.26 10.71
CA LEU A 390 8.64 -23.35 11.67
C LEU A 390 9.58 -23.22 12.86
N GLU A 391 10.85 -22.89 12.64
CA GLU A 391 11.84 -22.61 13.68
C GLU A 391 11.39 -21.46 14.58
N GLY A 392 10.93 -20.35 13.96
CA GLY A 392 10.39 -19.21 14.69
C GLY A 392 9.15 -19.56 15.52
N LEU A 393 8.22 -20.34 14.95
CA LEU A 393 7.00 -20.77 15.63
C LEU A 393 7.31 -21.72 16.80
N SER A 394 8.21 -22.68 16.57
CA SER A 394 8.66 -23.64 17.57
C SER A 394 9.27 -22.92 18.77
N ARG A 395 10.21 -22.01 18.53
CA ARG A 395 10.85 -21.20 19.58
C ARG A 395 9.85 -20.28 20.29
N HIS A 396 8.90 -19.71 19.57
CA HIS A 396 7.86 -18.86 20.15
C HIS A 396 6.98 -19.64 21.15
N PHE A 397 6.65 -20.90 20.84
CA PHE A 397 5.91 -21.79 21.72
C PHE A 397 6.77 -22.61 22.69
N GLY A 398 8.09 -22.46 22.66
CA GLY A 398 9.02 -23.23 23.51
C GLY A 398 9.05 -24.71 23.19
N LEU A 399 8.76 -25.05 21.93
CA LEU A 399 8.86 -26.41 21.41
C LEU A 399 10.27 -26.63 20.81
N PRO A 400 10.82 -27.84 20.92
CA PRO A 400 12.11 -28.18 20.36
C PRO A 400 12.03 -28.24 18.84
N GLU A 401 13.14 -27.99 18.16
CA GLU A 401 13.21 -28.14 16.72
C GLU A 401 13.22 -29.63 16.32
N ASN A 402 12.08 -30.16 15.88
CA ASN A 402 12.02 -31.49 15.30
C ASN A 402 12.32 -31.47 13.80
N ARG A 403 13.57 -31.79 13.44
CA ARG A 403 14.02 -31.81 12.03
C ARG A 403 13.22 -32.76 11.14
N GLN A 404 12.78 -33.90 11.66
CA GLN A 404 12.00 -34.88 10.89
C GLN A 404 10.59 -34.33 10.58
N PHE A 405 9.94 -33.71 11.56
CA PHE A 405 8.68 -33.02 11.37
C PHE A 405 8.83 -31.86 10.38
N ASN A 406 9.87 -31.03 10.54
CA ASN A 406 10.13 -29.90 9.65
C ASN A 406 10.32 -30.37 8.20
N PHE A 407 11.12 -31.41 7.95
CA PHE A 407 11.29 -31.97 6.61
C PHE A 407 10.00 -32.55 6.04
N LEU A 408 9.22 -33.29 6.83
CA LEU A 408 7.93 -33.83 6.40
C LEU A 408 6.95 -32.71 6.05
N PHE A 409 6.88 -31.67 6.89
CA PHE A 409 6.00 -30.52 6.68
C PHE A 409 6.38 -29.77 5.41
N ILE A 410 7.65 -29.41 5.25
CA ILE A 410 8.17 -28.66 4.10
C ILE A 410 7.97 -29.46 2.79
N ALA A 411 8.04 -30.79 2.84
CA ALA A 411 7.83 -31.65 1.68
C ALA A 411 6.35 -31.82 1.29
N THR A 412 5.41 -31.74 2.24
CA THR A 412 3.99 -32.11 2.01
C THR A 412 3.05 -30.92 2.05
N PHE A 413 3.15 -30.08 3.07
CA PHE A 413 2.17 -29.02 3.35
C PHE A 413 2.13 -27.95 2.25
N PRO A 414 3.27 -27.40 1.77
CA PRO A 414 3.23 -26.41 0.68
C PRO A 414 2.59 -26.95 -0.60
N VAL A 415 2.85 -28.22 -0.95
CA VAL A 415 2.30 -28.87 -2.14
C VAL A 415 0.78 -29.06 -2.03
N ILE A 416 0.31 -29.48 -0.85
CA ILE A 416 -1.13 -29.63 -0.58
C ILE A 416 -1.81 -28.25 -0.63
N LEU A 417 -1.23 -27.25 0.03
CA LEU A 417 -1.76 -25.89 0.06
C LEU A 417 -1.84 -25.29 -1.35
N ASP A 418 -0.81 -25.51 -2.19
CA ASP A 418 -0.77 -25.10 -3.60
C ASP A 418 -1.92 -25.74 -4.40
N THR A 419 -2.08 -27.05 -4.26
CA THR A 419 -3.11 -27.80 -4.97
C THR A 419 -4.52 -27.37 -4.55
N VAL A 420 -4.76 -27.20 -3.25
CA VAL A 420 -6.06 -26.77 -2.71
C VAL A 420 -6.39 -25.34 -3.15
N LEU A 421 -5.42 -24.42 -3.08
CA LEU A 421 -5.64 -23.03 -3.48
C LEU A 421 -5.86 -22.91 -4.99
N LYS A 422 -5.06 -23.59 -5.83
CA LYS A 422 -5.29 -23.66 -7.28
C LYS A 422 -6.67 -24.23 -7.61
N TYR A 423 -7.09 -25.30 -6.95
CA TYR A 423 -8.43 -25.87 -7.13
C TYR A 423 -9.54 -24.89 -6.73
N TRP A 424 -9.40 -24.25 -5.56
CA TRP A 424 -10.40 -23.30 -5.08
C TRP A 424 -10.52 -22.08 -5.99
N ILE A 425 -9.40 -21.56 -6.49
CA ILE A 425 -9.33 -20.48 -7.47
C ILE A 425 -10.00 -20.89 -8.78
N PHE A 426 -9.65 -22.05 -9.32
CA PHE A 426 -10.25 -22.55 -10.56
C PHE A 426 -11.77 -22.68 -10.42
N ARG A 427 -12.24 -23.22 -9.30
CA ARG A 427 -13.69 -23.35 -9.01
C ARG A 427 -14.37 -22.00 -8.85
N TYR A 428 -13.70 -21.05 -8.18
CA TYR A 428 -14.24 -19.71 -7.94
C TYR A 428 -14.32 -18.89 -9.23
N LEU A 429 -13.25 -18.85 -10.03
CA LEU A 429 -13.21 -18.13 -11.31
C LEU A 429 -14.24 -18.69 -12.30
N ASN A 430 -14.42 -20.01 -12.37
CA ASN A 430 -15.44 -20.64 -13.23
C ASN A 430 -16.87 -20.20 -12.88
N ARG A 431 -17.14 -19.84 -11.62
CA ARG A 431 -18.47 -19.41 -11.18
C ARG A 431 -18.77 -17.95 -11.48
N ILE A 432 -17.75 -17.08 -11.55
CA ILE A 432 -17.93 -15.62 -11.60
C ILE A 432 -17.58 -15.04 -12.98
N SER A 433 -16.56 -15.56 -13.65
CA SER A 433 -16.17 -15.10 -14.99
C SER A 433 -15.50 -16.24 -15.77
N PRO A 434 -16.25 -16.96 -16.63
CA PRO A 434 -15.68 -18.00 -17.50
C PRO A 434 -14.55 -17.48 -18.40
N SER A 435 -14.59 -16.19 -18.79
CA SER A 435 -13.52 -15.54 -19.56
C SER A 435 -12.23 -15.38 -18.75
N ALA A 436 -12.31 -15.10 -17.44
CA ALA A 436 -11.14 -15.02 -16.57
C ALA A 436 -10.43 -16.38 -16.41
N VAL A 437 -11.18 -17.49 -16.50
CA VAL A 437 -10.61 -18.85 -16.47
C VAL A 437 -9.82 -19.16 -17.73
N ALA A 438 -10.35 -18.78 -18.91
CA ALA A 438 -9.64 -18.94 -20.17
C ALA A 438 -8.33 -18.14 -20.19
N THR A 439 -8.35 -16.91 -19.65
CA THR A 439 -7.13 -16.10 -19.49
C THR A 439 -6.17 -16.69 -18.46
N TYR A 440 -6.66 -17.18 -17.31
CA TYR A 440 -5.82 -17.86 -16.31
C TYR A 440 -5.11 -19.07 -16.89
N ARG A 441 -5.81 -19.92 -17.67
CA ARG A 441 -5.20 -21.07 -18.35
C ARG A 441 -4.11 -20.62 -19.33
N ASN A 442 -4.41 -19.66 -20.20
CA ASN A 442 -3.44 -19.15 -21.18
C ASN A 442 -2.24 -18.40 -20.56
N MET A 443 -2.33 -17.96 -19.30
CA MET A 443 -1.23 -17.30 -18.58
C MET A 443 -0.41 -18.26 -17.70
N ASN A 444 -0.96 -19.45 -17.41
CA ASN A 444 -0.35 -20.45 -16.54
C ASN A 444 0.23 -21.64 -17.33
N GLU A 445 -0.23 -21.87 -18.56
CA GLU A 445 0.53 -22.57 -19.62
C GLU A 445 1.62 -21.64 -20.17
#